data_AF-A0A2E2AXN2-F1
#
_entry.id   AF-A0A2E2AXN2-F1
#
_cell.length_a   1.000
_cell.length_b   1.000
_cell.length_c   1.000
_cell.angle_alpha   90.00
_cell.angle_beta   90.00
_cell.angle_gamma   90.00
#
_symmetry.space_group_name_H-M   'P 1'
#
loop_
_entity.id
_entity.type
_entity.pdbx_description
1 polymer ?
#
loop_
_entity_poly.entity_id
_entity_poly.type
_entity_poly.pdbx_seq_one_letter_code
_entity_poly.pdbx_strand_id
1 'polypeptide(L)'
;MNSNAQSSDDLRSAKPLTHAQVFEYNQPLTLKHGGQLPHVQVTYETYGTLNASRSNAIMLCHALSGDSHVAQHDPTDDPGWWDLAVGPGKIIDTNEYFVICSNVLGGCRGTTGPNSINPQTNQPYGQDFPIVTIEDMVDVQKLLVEHLGIEKLFAVIGGSLGGMQTLCWATRYPDSLHAAGVLASAPRLSAQGIAFDVVARNAILRDPHFHNGQYYDKAYKPDVGLALARMLGHITYLSPKAMHDKFERDKLAPRDVATDFEKKFSVGSYLAYQGDKFVERFDANSYLTISMAMDMFDMGAERDQLEKAFADTTCRWLILSFTSDWLFPSSQSREMTDALICQGKCVSFCNITSDAGHDAFLLANDLDRYGGMLRAFLDTTTTTGTFIPAQPLPEDQPSEHRYDLEQLIGLVDEGKSVLDLGCSRGSLLTRLAHERHSDHLVGVDLDEYKIQLTMQRGFDVVQGNLEEGLPDFQDKQFDYVVLSLTLQGIVHTEAIVEEMLRVGKRCIVSYPNFAYHKLRKMLFEEGRSPGAEGGILSYDWYNTPNRRFLSILDWQIFCAERNITIHRHLFLNNEQHQIVSNDPNLNADMAICVFSR
;
A
#
# COMPACT_ATOMS: atom_id res chain seq x y z
N MET A 1 -0.31 24.27 -18.93
CA MET A 1 -0.77 23.38 -17.85
C MET A 1 0.07 22.12 -17.96
N ASN A 2 0.74 21.69 -16.89
CA ASN A 2 1.32 20.34 -16.88
C ASN A 2 0.14 19.36 -16.95
N SER A 3 0.11 18.51 -17.96
CA SER A 3 -0.86 17.42 -18.16
C SER A 3 -0.91 16.44 -16.99
N ASN A 4 0.04 16.51 -16.05
CA ASN A 4 0.27 15.49 -15.04
C ASN A 4 -0.54 15.67 -13.74
N ALA A 5 -1.36 16.73 -13.62
CA ALA A 5 -2.15 17.01 -12.41
C ALA A 5 -3.66 16.73 -12.57
N GLN A 6 -4.09 16.11 -13.67
CA GLN A 6 -5.49 15.78 -13.93
C GLN A 6 -5.77 14.33 -13.52
N SER A 7 -6.75 14.12 -12.64
CA SER A 7 -7.16 12.79 -12.19
C SER A 7 -7.84 12.02 -13.32
N SER A 8 -7.62 10.71 -13.45
CA SER A 8 -8.41 9.88 -14.37
C SER A 8 -9.90 9.93 -14.03
N ASP A 9 -10.24 10.14 -12.75
CA ASP A 9 -11.64 10.28 -12.30
C ASP A 9 -12.33 11.52 -12.88
N ASP A 10 -11.56 12.58 -13.18
CA ASP A 10 -12.10 13.84 -13.71
C ASP A 10 -12.66 13.69 -15.13
N LEU A 11 -12.32 12.62 -15.85
CA LEU A 11 -12.75 12.41 -17.25
C LEU A 11 -14.08 11.66 -17.38
N ARG A 12 -14.62 11.13 -16.28
CA ARG A 12 -15.86 10.34 -16.31
C ARG A 12 -17.09 11.15 -16.70
N SER A 13 -18.07 10.45 -17.29
CA SER A 13 -19.35 10.99 -17.73
C SER A 13 -20.53 10.13 -17.28
N ALA A 14 -21.74 10.68 -17.37
CA ALA A 14 -23.00 9.95 -17.11
C ALA A 14 -23.46 9.08 -18.30
N LYS A 15 -22.66 8.98 -19.37
CA LYS A 15 -23.03 8.18 -20.54
C LYS A 15 -23.22 6.70 -20.14
N PRO A 16 -24.08 5.97 -20.88
CA PRO A 16 -24.23 4.53 -20.71
C PRO A 16 -22.88 3.82 -20.89
N LEU A 17 -22.62 2.84 -20.03
CA LEU A 17 -21.44 1.97 -20.12
C LEU A 17 -21.68 0.95 -21.24
N THR A 18 -20.95 1.05 -22.35
CA THR A 18 -21.19 0.27 -23.57
C THR A 18 -20.81 -1.20 -23.44
N HIS A 19 -19.85 -1.52 -22.57
CA HIS A 19 -19.33 -2.87 -22.34
C HIS A 19 -19.85 -3.51 -21.05
N ALA A 20 -20.74 -2.82 -20.32
CA ALA A 20 -21.28 -3.31 -19.06
C ALA A 20 -22.10 -4.59 -19.26
N GLN A 21 -21.81 -5.57 -18.42
CA GLN A 21 -22.52 -6.83 -18.30
C GLN A 21 -23.41 -6.80 -17.05
N VAL A 22 -24.43 -7.66 -17.04
CA VAL A 22 -25.38 -7.77 -15.95
C VAL A 22 -25.46 -9.21 -15.47
N PHE A 23 -25.33 -9.39 -14.17
CA PHE A 23 -25.60 -10.64 -13.47
C PHE A 23 -26.82 -10.46 -12.57
N GLU A 24 -27.83 -11.32 -12.74
CA GLU A 24 -29.08 -11.28 -11.98
C GLU A 24 -29.12 -12.37 -10.92
N TYR A 25 -29.05 -11.96 -9.65
CA TYR A 25 -29.26 -12.85 -8.52
C TYR A 25 -30.75 -12.85 -8.13
N ASN A 26 -31.46 -13.84 -8.65
CA ASN A 26 -32.92 -14.02 -8.50
C ASN A 26 -33.34 -14.71 -7.20
N GLN A 27 -32.48 -14.70 -6.18
CA GLN A 27 -32.81 -15.20 -4.86
C GLN A 27 -32.75 -14.07 -3.84
N PRO A 28 -33.53 -14.17 -2.75
CA PRO A 28 -33.50 -13.12 -1.75
C PRO A 28 -32.14 -13.04 -1.03
N LEU A 29 -31.52 -11.85 -1.03
CA LEU A 29 -30.26 -11.54 -0.35
C LEU A 29 -30.53 -10.95 1.05
N THR A 30 -30.20 -11.68 2.11
CA THR A 30 -30.29 -11.20 3.49
C THR A 30 -29.12 -10.28 3.83
N LEU A 31 -29.41 -9.10 4.37
CA LEU A 31 -28.42 -8.06 4.66
C LEU A 31 -27.93 -8.10 6.11
N LYS A 32 -26.70 -7.64 6.39
CA LYS A 32 -26.11 -7.68 7.74
C LYS A 32 -26.89 -6.91 8.79
N HIS A 33 -27.37 -5.72 8.44
CA HIS A 33 -28.16 -4.89 9.36
C HIS A 33 -29.66 -5.26 9.41
N GLY A 34 -30.02 -6.41 8.82
CA GLY A 34 -31.40 -6.87 8.72
C GLY A 34 -32.10 -6.36 7.47
N GLY A 35 -33.25 -6.96 7.18
CA GLY A 35 -33.93 -6.79 5.90
C GLY A 35 -33.40 -7.70 4.81
N GLN A 36 -33.96 -7.57 3.62
CA GLN A 36 -33.66 -8.42 2.49
C GLN A 36 -33.96 -7.71 1.17
N LEU A 37 -33.09 -7.91 0.18
CA LEU A 37 -33.38 -7.58 -1.21
C LEU A 37 -33.91 -8.83 -1.91
N PRO A 38 -35.13 -8.82 -2.48
CA PRO A 38 -35.72 -10.01 -3.10
C PRO A 38 -34.99 -10.46 -4.37
N HIS A 39 -34.28 -9.54 -5.00
CA HIS A 39 -33.51 -9.71 -6.22
C HIS A 39 -32.38 -8.68 -6.20
N VAL A 40 -31.20 -9.05 -6.71
CA VAL A 40 -30.07 -8.13 -6.88
C VAL A 40 -29.53 -8.23 -8.30
N GLN A 41 -29.53 -7.11 -8.99
CA GLN A 41 -28.80 -6.91 -10.25
C GLN A 41 -27.38 -6.44 -9.93
N VAL A 42 -26.38 -7.04 -10.55
CA VAL A 42 -24.98 -6.64 -10.45
C VAL A 42 -24.50 -6.21 -11.82
N THR A 43 -24.09 -4.95 -11.95
CA THR A 43 -23.45 -4.42 -13.15
C THR A 43 -21.94 -4.53 -13.01
N TYR A 44 -21.29 -5.14 -13.99
CA TYR A 44 -19.85 -5.39 -13.95
C TYR A 44 -19.23 -5.34 -15.35
N GLU A 45 -17.92 -5.14 -15.39
CA GLU A 45 -17.11 -5.24 -16.60
C GLU A 45 -15.92 -6.15 -16.35
N THR A 46 -15.40 -6.72 -17.44
CA THR A 46 -14.26 -7.64 -17.40
C THR A 46 -13.23 -7.26 -18.46
N TYR A 47 -11.95 -7.34 -18.13
CA TYR A 47 -10.85 -7.02 -19.03
C TYR A 47 -9.86 -8.18 -19.12
N GLY A 48 -9.27 -8.39 -20.29
CA GLY A 48 -8.37 -9.52 -20.52
C GLY A 48 -9.12 -10.85 -20.70
N THR A 49 -8.42 -11.97 -20.53
CA THR A 49 -8.98 -13.31 -20.77
C THR A 49 -8.75 -14.23 -19.57
N LEU A 50 -9.83 -14.85 -19.07
CA LEU A 50 -9.75 -15.86 -18.02
C LEU A 50 -9.06 -17.11 -18.56
N ASN A 51 -7.98 -17.53 -17.90
CA ASN A 51 -7.22 -18.70 -18.34
C ASN A 51 -7.98 -20.02 -18.09
N ALA A 52 -7.51 -21.12 -18.68
CA ALA A 52 -8.19 -22.41 -18.60
C ALA A 52 -8.33 -22.94 -17.15
N SER A 53 -7.37 -22.64 -16.28
CA SER A 53 -7.39 -22.99 -14.85
C SER A 53 -8.16 -22.00 -13.98
N ARG A 54 -8.68 -20.90 -14.56
CA ARG A 54 -9.35 -19.79 -13.89
C ARG A 54 -8.57 -19.18 -12.72
N SER A 55 -7.25 -19.16 -12.85
CA SER A 55 -6.32 -18.81 -11.77
C SER A 55 -5.69 -17.42 -11.89
N ASN A 56 -6.05 -16.65 -12.92
CA ASN A 56 -5.50 -15.31 -13.19
C ASN A 56 -6.54 -14.18 -12.98
N ALA A 57 -7.62 -14.45 -12.24
CA ALA A 57 -8.69 -13.48 -12.05
C ALA A 57 -8.36 -12.45 -10.96
N ILE A 58 -8.45 -11.15 -11.26
CA ILE A 58 -8.27 -10.06 -10.30
C ILE A 58 -9.59 -9.32 -10.11
N MET A 59 -10.04 -9.18 -8.86
CA MET A 59 -11.18 -8.32 -8.52
C MET A 59 -10.68 -6.91 -8.16
N LEU A 60 -11.16 -5.90 -8.88
CA LEU A 60 -10.94 -4.50 -8.56
C LEU A 60 -12.17 -3.91 -7.87
N CYS A 61 -11.95 -3.38 -6.67
CA CYS A 61 -12.95 -2.71 -5.87
C CYS A 61 -12.81 -1.19 -6.03
N HIS A 62 -13.84 -0.53 -6.55
CA HIS A 62 -13.80 0.90 -6.82
C HIS A 62 -14.02 1.76 -5.55
N ALA A 63 -13.56 3.01 -5.57
CA ALA A 63 -13.77 4.00 -4.51
C ALA A 63 -15.22 4.53 -4.47
N LEU A 64 -15.58 5.39 -3.51
CA LEU A 64 -16.96 5.85 -3.28
C LEU A 64 -17.70 6.31 -4.54
N SER A 65 -17.05 7.13 -5.37
CA SER A 65 -17.68 7.70 -6.57
C SER A 65 -17.55 6.79 -7.80
N GLY A 66 -16.79 5.70 -7.71
CA GLY A 66 -16.42 4.80 -8.81
C GLY A 66 -17.59 4.04 -9.41
N ASP A 67 -17.30 3.20 -10.40
CA ASP A 67 -18.24 2.28 -11.03
C ASP A 67 -17.48 1.07 -11.62
N SER A 68 -18.16 0.19 -12.35
CA SER A 68 -17.54 -1.00 -12.98
C SER A 68 -16.52 -0.65 -14.07
N HIS A 69 -16.49 0.60 -14.56
CA HIS A 69 -15.74 0.97 -15.75
C HIS A 69 -14.33 1.45 -15.41
N VAL A 70 -13.40 0.50 -15.34
CA VAL A 70 -12.02 0.70 -14.89
C VAL A 70 -11.15 1.35 -15.96
N ALA A 71 -11.23 0.88 -17.20
CA ALA A 71 -10.38 1.28 -18.32
C ALA A 71 -11.14 1.18 -19.66
N GLN A 72 -10.59 1.77 -20.71
CA GLN A 72 -11.12 1.62 -22.07
C GLN A 72 -11.04 0.16 -22.53
N HIS A 73 -12.11 -0.36 -23.12
CA HIS A 73 -12.06 -1.66 -23.82
C HIS A 73 -11.44 -1.56 -25.21
N ASP A 74 -11.69 -0.45 -25.90
CA ASP A 74 -11.18 -0.16 -27.23
C ASP A 74 -11.05 1.37 -27.46
N PRO A 75 -10.42 1.82 -28.56
CA PRO A 75 -10.19 3.26 -28.80
C PRO A 75 -11.46 4.13 -28.96
N THR A 76 -12.64 3.52 -29.05
CA THR A 76 -13.93 4.23 -29.15
C THR A 76 -14.65 4.35 -27.81
N ASP A 77 -14.14 3.68 -26.78
CA ASP A 77 -14.66 3.71 -25.42
C ASP A 77 -14.17 4.93 -24.64
N ASP A 78 -14.98 5.44 -23.71
CA ASP A 78 -14.56 6.54 -22.85
C ASP A 78 -13.50 6.03 -21.84
N PRO A 79 -12.55 6.87 -21.37
CA PRO A 79 -11.57 6.43 -20.38
C PRO A 79 -12.22 6.13 -19.02
N GLY A 80 -11.85 4.98 -18.44
CA GLY A 80 -12.30 4.55 -17.13
C GLY A 80 -11.55 5.21 -15.96
N TRP A 81 -12.03 4.97 -14.73
CA TRP A 81 -11.51 5.64 -13.53
C TRP A 81 -10.06 5.27 -13.19
N TRP A 82 -9.53 4.14 -13.68
CA TRP A 82 -8.14 3.73 -13.51
C TRP A 82 -7.44 3.39 -14.82
N ASP A 83 -7.85 4.04 -15.92
CA ASP A 83 -7.31 3.75 -17.25
C ASP A 83 -5.78 3.81 -17.28
N LEU A 84 -5.16 4.76 -16.57
CA LEU A 84 -3.70 4.87 -16.48
C LEU A 84 -2.97 3.63 -15.92
N ALA A 85 -3.65 2.79 -15.11
CA ALA A 85 -3.04 1.64 -14.45
C ALA A 85 -3.44 0.29 -15.06
N VAL A 86 -4.61 0.20 -15.68
CA VAL A 86 -5.22 -1.08 -16.13
C VAL A 86 -5.34 -1.13 -17.65
N GLY A 87 -4.81 -2.20 -18.25
CA GLY A 87 -4.86 -2.42 -19.69
C GLY A 87 -3.64 -3.18 -20.23
N PRO A 88 -3.56 -3.41 -21.55
CA PRO A 88 -2.48 -4.20 -22.14
C PRO A 88 -1.10 -3.59 -21.87
N GLY A 89 -0.22 -4.32 -21.20
CA GLY A 89 1.14 -3.90 -20.85
C GLY A 89 1.24 -2.86 -19.72
N LYS A 90 0.11 -2.45 -19.12
CA LYS A 90 0.08 -1.49 -17.99
C LYS A 90 0.42 -2.21 -16.67
N ILE A 91 0.25 -1.52 -15.54
CA ILE A 91 0.59 -2.04 -14.20
C ILE A 91 -0.21 -3.29 -13.86
N ILE A 92 -1.52 -3.24 -14.11
CA ILE A 92 -2.38 -4.42 -14.11
C ILE A 92 -2.56 -4.83 -15.57
N ASP A 93 -1.70 -5.74 -16.02
CA ASP A 93 -1.62 -6.15 -17.42
C ASP A 93 -2.77 -7.09 -17.79
N THR A 94 -3.69 -6.60 -18.64
CA THR A 94 -4.83 -7.40 -19.13
C THR A 94 -4.45 -8.44 -20.20
N ASN A 95 -3.18 -8.46 -20.65
CA ASN A 95 -2.64 -9.58 -21.41
C ASN A 95 -2.38 -10.81 -20.51
N GLU A 96 -2.18 -10.60 -19.21
CA GLU A 96 -1.84 -11.64 -18.25
C GLU A 96 -3.01 -11.97 -17.32
N TYR A 97 -3.75 -10.96 -16.87
CA TYR A 97 -4.82 -11.09 -15.89
C TYR A 97 -6.21 -10.92 -16.49
N PHE A 98 -7.17 -11.62 -15.90
CA PHE A 98 -8.60 -11.41 -16.13
C PHE A 98 -9.14 -10.51 -15.04
N VAL A 99 -9.30 -9.23 -15.35
CA VAL A 99 -9.75 -8.22 -14.39
C VAL A 99 -11.27 -8.19 -14.35
N ILE A 100 -11.86 -8.11 -13.16
CA ILE A 100 -13.29 -7.98 -12.91
C ILE A 100 -13.50 -6.73 -12.07
N CYS A 101 -14.45 -5.89 -12.42
CA CYS A 101 -14.92 -4.81 -11.56
C CYS A 101 -16.43 -4.72 -11.62
N SER A 102 -17.08 -4.72 -10.45
CA SER A 102 -18.52 -4.53 -10.32
C SER A 102 -18.83 -3.21 -9.66
N ASN A 103 -19.88 -2.53 -10.12
CA ASN A 103 -20.45 -1.43 -9.35
C ASN A 103 -21.00 -1.97 -8.02
N VAL A 104 -20.73 -1.29 -6.91
CA VAL A 104 -21.13 -1.77 -5.57
C VAL A 104 -22.65 -1.81 -5.37
N LEU A 105 -23.11 -2.72 -4.50
CA LEU A 105 -24.47 -2.70 -3.96
C LEU A 105 -24.74 -1.36 -3.28
N GLY A 106 -25.88 -0.74 -3.55
CA GLY A 106 -26.21 0.60 -3.06
C GLY A 106 -25.66 1.75 -3.92
N GLY A 107 -24.89 1.44 -4.97
CA GLY A 107 -24.46 2.43 -5.97
C GLY A 107 -25.56 2.78 -6.98
N CYS A 108 -25.22 3.63 -7.94
CA CYS A 108 -26.19 4.20 -8.90
C CYS A 108 -25.86 3.93 -10.37
N ARG A 109 -24.84 3.12 -10.65
CA ARG A 109 -24.32 2.82 -12.00
C ARG A 109 -24.64 1.38 -12.40
N GLY A 110 -25.92 1.01 -12.26
CA GLY A 110 -26.49 -0.24 -12.76
C GLY A 110 -26.74 -1.31 -11.69
N THR A 111 -25.79 -1.57 -10.78
CA THR A 111 -26.03 -2.48 -9.64
C THR A 111 -27.18 -1.96 -8.77
N THR A 112 -27.98 -2.87 -8.21
CA THR A 112 -29.12 -2.55 -7.35
C THR A 112 -28.74 -1.56 -6.25
N GLY A 113 -29.47 -0.45 -6.20
CA GLY A 113 -29.28 0.65 -5.26
C GLY A 113 -30.57 1.44 -5.06
N PRO A 114 -30.53 2.57 -4.33
CA PRO A 114 -31.72 3.38 -4.04
C PRO A 114 -32.48 3.86 -5.27
N ASN A 115 -31.79 4.08 -6.39
CA ASN A 115 -32.39 4.48 -7.67
C ASN A 115 -33.02 3.32 -8.46
N SER A 116 -32.85 2.07 -8.00
CA SER A 116 -33.44 0.89 -8.63
C SER A 116 -34.92 0.76 -8.28
N ILE A 117 -35.69 0.08 -9.14
CA ILE A 117 -37.12 -0.13 -8.91
C ILE A 117 -37.34 -1.16 -7.81
N ASN A 118 -38.12 -0.78 -6.80
CA ASN A 118 -38.62 -1.68 -5.79
C ASN A 118 -39.77 -2.53 -6.36
N PRO A 119 -39.63 -3.87 -6.42
CA PRO A 119 -40.66 -4.74 -7.01
C PRO A 119 -41.98 -4.75 -6.24
N GLN A 120 -41.99 -4.32 -4.97
CA GLN A 120 -43.21 -4.25 -4.15
C GLN A 120 -44.06 -3.02 -4.45
N THR A 121 -43.43 -1.89 -4.79
CA THR A 121 -44.11 -0.60 -4.99
C THR A 121 -44.14 -0.17 -6.46
N ASN A 122 -43.30 -0.79 -7.31
CA ASN A 122 -43.05 -0.40 -8.70
C ASN A 122 -42.61 1.07 -8.85
N GLN A 123 -41.90 1.58 -7.83
CA GLN A 123 -41.27 2.89 -7.78
C GLN A 123 -39.80 2.70 -7.38
N PRO A 124 -38.91 3.67 -7.64
CA PRO A 124 -37.56 3.62 -7.08
C PRO A 124 -37.58 3.40 -5.56
N TYR A 125 -36.62 2.64 -5.03
CA TYR A 125 -36.54 2.41 -3.58
C TYR A 125 -36.46 3.72 -2.79
N GLY A 126 -35.59 4.63 -3.21
CA GLY A 126 -35.31 5.88 -2.50
C GLY A 126 -34.97 5.66 -1.04
N GLN A 127 -35.68 6.33 -0.13
CA GLN A 127 -35.49 6.16 1.31
C GLN A 127 -35.79 4.75 1.81
N ASP A 128 -36.57 3.95 1.07
CA ASP A 128 -36.97 2.60 1.47
C ASP A 128 -35.90 1.57 1.08
N PHE A 129 -34.78 2.00 0.47
CA PHE A 129 -33.63 1.13 0.25
C PHE A 129 -33.05 0.73 1.61
N PRO A 130 -32.79 -0.56 1.85
CA PRO A 130 -32.28 -1.01 3.14
C PRO A 130 -30.86 -0.50 3.39
N ILE A 131 -30.49 -0.41 4.66
CA ILE A 131 -29.10 -0.15 5.05
C ILE A 131 -28.25 -1.32 4.57
N VAL A 132 -27.18 -1.02 3.82
CA VAL A 132 -26.19 -1.99 3.36
C VAL A 132 -24.83 -1.67 3.97
N THR A 133 -24.02 -2.70 4.11
CA THR A 133 -22.65 -2.63 4.65
C THR A 133 -21.62 -2.99 3.59
N ILE A 134 -20.33 -2.77 3.89
CA ILE A 134 -19.23 -3.25 3.04
C ILE A 134 -19.29 -4.77 2.90
N GLU A 135 -19.68 -5.49 3.96
CA GLU A 135 -19.87 -6.93 3.95
C GLU A 135 -20.98 -7.35 2.97
N ASP A 136 -22.08 -6.60 2.90
CA ASP A 136 -23.14 -6.88 1.91
C ASP A 136 -22.64 -6.61 0.47
N MET A 137 -21.85 -5.56 0.27
CA MET A 137 -21.22 -5.29 -1.04
C MET A 137 -20.28 -6.44 -1.45
N VAL A 138 -19.45 -6.93 -0.53
CA VAL A 138 -18.51 -8.03 -0.77
C VAL A 138 -19.24 -9.36 -0.95
N ASP A 139 -20.32 -9.62 -0.22
CA ASP A 139 -21.16 -10.81 -0.42
C ASP A 139 -21.77 -10.82 -1.84
N VAL A 140 -22.22 -9.68 -2.36
CA VAL A 140 -22.69 -9.55 -3.75
C VAL A 140 -21.57 -9.78 -4.76
N GLN A 141 -20.37 -9.25 -4.51
CA GLN A 141 -19.20 -9.51 -5.34
C GLN A 141 -18.82 -11.00 -5.34
N LYS A 142 -18.93 -11.69 -4.20
CA LYS A 142 -18.69 -13.12 -4.08
C LYS A 142 -19.64 -13.93 -4.97
N LEU A 143 -20.93 -13.59 -4.97
CA LEU A 143 -21.93 -14.21 -5.85
C LEU A 143 -21.58 -14.02 -7.34
N LEU A 144 -21.09 -12.84 -7.72
CA LEU A 144 -20.62 -12.58 -9.08
C LEU A 144 -19.39 -13.45 -9.44
N VAL A 145 -18.40 -13.52 -8.55
CA VAL A 145 -17.18 -14.31 -8.76
C VAL A 145 -17.51 -15.81 -8.91
N GLU A 146 -18.45 -16.31 -8.10
CA GLU A 146 -18.98 -17.68 -8.20
C GLU A 146 -19.75 -17.90 -9.51
N HIS A 147 -20.55 -16.93 -9.95
CA HIS A 147 -21.26 -16.99 -11.22
C HIS A 147 -20.31 -17.08 -12.42
N LEU A 148 -19.19 -16.34 -12.38
CA LEU A 148 -18.10 -16.43 -13.36
C LEU A 148 -17.31 -17.74 -13.24
N GLY A 149 -17.62 -18.54 -12.21
CA GLY A 149 -17.05 -19.85 -11.96
C GLY A 149 -15.59 -19.81 -11.54
N ILE A 150 -15.20 -18.75 -10.85
CA ILE A 150 -13.87 -18.57 -10.28
C ILE A 150 -13.93 -19.03 -8.81
N GLU A 151 -13.16 -20.05 -8.48
CA GLU A 151 -13.11 -20.60 -7.12
C GLU A 151 -12.27 -19.70 -6.20
N LYS A 152 -11.12 -19.25 -6.70
CA LYS A 152 -10.16 -18.44 -5.96
C LYS A 152 -9.59 -17.34 -6.85
N LEU A 153 -9.70 -16.10 -6.40
CA LEU A 153 -9.14 -14.94 -7.09
C LEU A 153 -7.61 -14.95 -6.95
N PHE A 154 -6.92 -14.55 -8.02
CA PHE A 154 -5.50 -14.25 -7.95
C PHE A 154 -5.25 -13.11 -6.96
N ALA A 155 -5.98 -12.00 -7.13
CA ALA A 155 -5.90 -10.88 -6.20
C ALA A 155 -7.24 -10.14 -6.05
N VAL A 156 -7.41 -9.48 -4.91
CA VAL A 156 -8.41 -8.42 -4.71
C VAL A 156 -7.65 -7.12 -4.44
N ILE A 157 -7.96 -6.05 -5.18
CA ILE A 157 -7.24 -4.78 -5.08
C ILE A 157 -8.25 -3.64 -5.03
N GLY A 158 -8.03 -2.67 -4.14
CA GLY A 158 -8.87 -1.48 -4.09
C GLY A 158 -8.26 -0.32 -3.32
N GLY A 159 -8.63 0.88 -3.75
CA GLY A 159 -8.26 2.14 -3.12
C GLY A 159 -9.40 2.74 -2.31
N SER A 160 -9.14 3.47 -1.22
CA SER A 160 -10.19 4.18 -0.46
C SER A 160 -11.28 3.22 0.05
N LEU A 161 -12.57 3.47 -0.24
CA LEU A 161 -13.67 2.52 -0.03
C LEU A 161 -13.38 1.13 -0.63
N GLY A 162 -12.70 1.07 -1.78
CA GLY A 162 -12.27 -0.18 -2.41
C GLY A 162 -11.27 -0.96 -1.56
N GLY A 163 -10.43 -0.25 -0.80
CA GLY A 163 -9.52 -0.86 0.17
C GLY A 163 -10.27 -1.49 1.34
N MET A 164 -11.35 -0.86 1.83
CA MET A 164 -12.23 -1.47 2.85
C MET A 164 -12.92 -2.72 2.32
N GLN A 165 -13.39 -2.71 1.07
CA GLN A 165 -13.92 -3.92 0.41
C GLN A 165 -12.84 -5.02 0.32
N THR A 166 -11.60 -4.66 -0.01
CA THR A 166 -10.47 -5.60 -0.10
C THR A 166 -10.14 -6.23 1.26
N LEU A 167 -10.11 -5.42 2.32
CA LEU A 167 -9.94 -5.88 3.71
C LEU A 167 -11.07 -6.84 4.12
N CYS A 168 -12.32 -6.49 3.79
CA CYS A 168 -13.48 -7.33 4.04
C CYS A 168 -13.41 -8.66 3.27
N TRP A 169 -13.04 -8.65 1.99
CA TRP A 169 -12.80 -9.86 1.19
C TRP A 169 -11.81 -10.81 1.88
N ALA A 170 -10.65 -10.28 2.26
CA ALA A 170 -9.57 -11.09 2.81
C ALA A 170 -9.92 -11.70 4.17
N THR A 171 -10.65 -10.97 5.02
CA THR A 171 -11.02 -11.44 6.36
C THR A 171 -12.25 -12.32 6.36
N ARG A 172 -13.19 -12.08 5.45
CA ARG A 172 -14.47 -12.81 5.40
C ARG A 172 -14.42 -14.06 4.52
N TYR A 173 -13.60 -14.04 3.48
CA TYR A 173 -13.41 -15.13 2.53
C TYR A 173 -11.92 -15.48 2.39
N PRO A 174 -11.22 -15.83 3.48
CA PRO A 174 -9.76 -15.95 3.51
C PRO A 174 -9.20 -17.00 2.55
N ASP A 175 -10.00 -18.00 2.18
CA ASP A 175 -9.61 -19.04 1.23
C ASP A 175 -9.89 -18.68 -0.23
N SER A 176 -10.59 -17.57 -0.51
CA SER A 176 -11.07 -17.19 -1.85
C SER A 176 -10.16 -16.22 -2.61
N LEU A 177 -8.98 -15.89 -2.08
CA LEU A 177 -7.98 -15.03 -2.72
C LEU A 177 -6.54 -15.43 -2.38
N HIS A 178 -5.58 -15.20 -3.29
CA HIS A 178 -4.15 -15.39 -3.01
C HIS A 178 -3.45 -14.11 -2.54
N ALA A 179 -3.93 -12.95 -2.97
CA ALA A 179 -3.34 -11.65 -2.63
C ALA A 179 -4.41 -10.57 -2.39
N ALA A 180 -4.07 -9.62 -1.51
CA ALA A 180 -4.88 -8.45 -1.17
C ALA A 180 -4.04 -7.17 -1.27
N GLY A 181 -4.44 -6.25 -2.16
CA GLY A 181 -3.79 -4.95 -2.36
C GLY A 181 -4.66 -3.80 -1.86
N VAL A 182 -4.24 -3.13 -0.79
CA VAL A 182 -4.97 -2.04 -0.14
C VAL A 182 -4.22 -0.73 -0.36
N LEU A 183 -4.85 0.21 -1.06
CA LEU A 183 -4.28 1.53 -1.36
C LEU A 183 -5.07 2.63 -0.66
N ALA A 184 -4.39 3.61 -0.03
CA ALA A 184 -5.02 4.79 0.56
C ALA A 184 -6.32 4.47 1.35
N SER A 185 -6.24 3.52 2.27
CA SER A 185 -7.41 3.00 3.00
C SER A 185 -7.05 2.62 4.43
N ALA A 186 -8.07 2.30 5.22
CA ALA A 186 -7.97 2.08 6.65
C ALA A 186 -8.93 0.96 7.11
N PRO A 187 -8.67 0.35 8.28
CA PRO A 187 -9.55 -0.69 8.83
C PRO A 187 -10.86 -0.12 9.38
N ARG A 188 -10.94 1.22 9.48
CA ARG A 188 -12.11 2.00 9.86
C ARG A 188 -11.88 3.47 9.52
N LEU A 189 -12.95 4.25 9.37
CA LEU A 189 -12.82 5.69 9.14
C LEU A 189 -12.45 6.44 10.43
N SER A 190 -11.61 7.48 10.31
CA SER A 190 -11.27 8.34 11.44
C SER A 190 -12.46 9.20 11.88
N ALA A 191 -12.45 9.68 13.13
CA ALA A 191 -13.48 10.61 13.61
C ALA A 191 -13.59 11.89 12.76
N GLN A 192 -12.46 12.34 12.20
CA GLN A 192 -12.43 13.46 11.27
C GLN A 192 -13.08 13.11 9.92
N GLY A 193 -12.79 11.92 9.37
CA GLY A 193 -13.45 11.43 8.16
C GLY A 193 -14.96 11.34 8.34
N ILE A 194 -15.42 10.75 9.44
CA ILE A 194 -16.85 10.66 9.79
C ILE A 194 -17.47 12.06 9.89
N ALA A 195 -16.76 13.04 10.45
CA ALA A 195 -17.26 14.41 10.55
C ALA A 195 -17.50 15.06 9.17
N PHE A 196 -16.62 14.81 8.20
CA PHE A 196 -16.84 15.26 6.81
C PHE A 196 -18.07 14.61 6.19
N ASP A 197 -18.20 13.30 6.35
CA ASP A 197 -19.34 12.54 5.83
C ASP A 197 -20.66 12.98 6.48
N VAL A 198 -20.68 13.27 7.78
CA VAL A 198 -21.85 13.83 8.47
C VAL A 198 -22.26 15.18 7.89
N VAL A 199 -21.31 16.07 7.59
CA VAL A 199 -21.62 17.37 6.97
C VAL A 199 -22.14 17.20 5.55
N ALA A 200 -21.50 16.34 4.75
CA ALA A 200 -21.91 16.02 3.38
C ALA A 200 -23.33 15.44 3.33
N ARG A 201 -23.63 14.45 4.18
CA ARG A 201 -24.98 13.88 4.29
C ARG A 201 -25.99 14.92 4.75
N ASN A 202 -25.66 15.78 5.71
CA ASN A 202 -26.56 16.87 6.12
C ASN A 202 -26.84 17.86 4.99
N ALA A 203 -25.87 18.16 4.13
CA ALA A 203 -26.10 19.03 2.97
C ALA A 203 -27.18 18.45 2.05
N ILE A 204 -27.13 17.14 1.77
CA ILE A 204 -28.15 16.42 0.98
C ILE A 204 -29.49 16.37 1.71
N LEU A 205 -29.50 15.92 2.98
CA LEU A 205 -30.74 15.74 3.76
C LEU A 205 -31.50 17.05 4.01
N ARG A 206 -30.82 18.19 3.96
CA ARG A 206 -31.42 19.53 4.16
C ARG A 206 -31.72 20.25 2.86
N ASP A 207 -31.41 19.66 1.71
CA ASP A 207 -31.82 20.21 0.43
C ASP A 207 -33.36 20.21 0.33
N PRO A 208 -34.01 21.36 0.01
CA PRO A 208 -35.46 21.44 -0.13
C PRO A 208 -36.05 20.46 -1.15
N HIS A 209 -35.25 20.00 -2.11
CA HIS A 209 -35.63 19.06 -3.16
C HIS A 209 -35.29 17.60 -2.82
N PHE A 210 -34.80 17.31 -1.61
CA PHE A 210 -34.54 15.94 -1.17
C PHE A 210 -35.82 15.13 -0.97
N HIS A 211 -36.95 15.77 -0.65
CA HIS A 211 -38.26 15.08 -0.52
C HIS A 211 -38.21 13.79 0.32
N ASN A 212 -37.44 13.78 1.42
CA ASN A 212 -37.18 12.59 2.24
C ASN A 212 -36.72 11.38 1.40
N GLY A 213 -35.80 11.57 0.46
CA GLY A 213 -35.27 10.51 -0.40
C GLY A 213 -36.23 10.04 -1.49
N GLN A 214 -37.45 10.59 -1.60
CA GLN A 214 -38.44 10.24 -2.63
C GLN A 214 -38.58 11.35 -3.69
N TYR A 215 -37.44 11.73 -4.29
CA TYR A 215 -37.33 12.83 -5.26
C TYR A 215 -37.36 12.39 -6.74
N TYR A 216 -37.41 11.09 -7.05
CA TYR A 216 -37.19 10.59 -8.41
C TYR A 216 -38.28 10.99 -9.43
N ASP A 217 -39.52 11.19 -8.98
CA ASP A 217 -40.65 11.62 -9.80
C ASP A 217 -40.85 13.16 -9.77
N LYS A 218 -39.95 13.90 -9.12
CA LYS A 218 -40.05 15.34 -8.94
C LYS A 218 -39.32 16.09 -10.06
N ALA A 219 -39.76 17.31 -10.31
CA ALA A 219 -39.14 18.18 -11.33
C ALA A 219 -37.72 18.62 -10.94
N TYR A 220 -37.45 18.71 -9.63
CA TYR A 220 -36.18 19.12 -9.07
C TYR A 220 -35.67 18.04 -8.12
N LYS A 221 -34.36 17.83 -8.12
CA LYS A 221 -33.63 16.85 -7.31
C LYS A 221 -32.75 17.59 -6.29
N PRO A 222 -32.22 16.91 -5.26
CA PRO A 222 -31.35 17.52 -4.24
C PRO A 222 -29.93 17.82 -4.78
N ASP A 223 -29.87 18.47 -5.94
CA ASP A 223 -28.65 18.71 -6.72
C ASP A 223 -27.72 19.66 -5.96
N VAL A 224 -28.27 20.64 -5.24
CA VAL A 224 -27.46 21.60 -4.46
C VAL A 224 -26.79 20.89 -3.30
N GLY A 225 -27.53 20.10 -2.54
CA GLY A 225 -27.02 19.32 -1.43
C GLY A 225 -25.96 18.31 -1.86
N LEU A 226 -26.18 17.62 -3.00
CA LEU A 226 -25.23 16.66 -3.56
C LEU A 226 -23.96 17.34 -4.08
N ALA A 227 -24.08 18.49 -4.75
CA ALA A 227 -22.92 19.26 -5.19
C ALA A 227 -22.10 19.75 -3.99
N LEU A 228 -22.73 20.26 -2.93
CA LEU A 228 -22.03 20.65 -1.70
C LEU A 228 -21.30 19.48 -1.03
N ALA A 229 -21.94 18.31 -0.98
CA ALA A 229 -21.29 17.08 -0.51
C ALA A 229 -20.04 16.74 -1.34
N ARG A 230 -20.13 16.84 -2.67
CA ARG A 230 -18.98 16.64 -3.56
C ARG A 230 -17.88 17.67 -3.32
N MET A 231 -18.23 18.96 -3.20
CA MET A 231 -17.24 20.02 -2.95
C MET A 231 -16.48 19.77 -1.67
N LEU A 232 -17.17 19.35 -0.60
CA LEU A 232 -16.54 19.00 0.66
C LEU A 232 -15.57 17.83 0.51
N GLY A 233 -16.00 16.73 -0.12
CA GLY A 233 -15.11 15.60 -0.41
C GLY A 233 -13.90 16.00 -1.26
N HIS A 234 -14.10 16.84 -2.27
CA HIS A 234 -13.00 17.27 -3.15
C HIS A 234 -11.93 18.10 -2.42
N ILE A 235 -12.30 18.78 -1.33
CA ILE A 235 -11.35 19.45 -0.42
C ILE A 235 -10.53 18.40 0.34
N THR A 236 -11.16 17.31 0.80
CA THR A 236 -10.49 16.25 1.57
C THR A 236 -9.62 15.35 0.72
N TYR A 237 -9.86 15.27 -0.59
CA TYR A 237 -9.05 14.42 -1.47
C TYR A 237 -7.69 15.04 -1.83
N LEU A 238 -7.55 16.36 -1.69
CA LEU A 238 -6.34 17.09 -2.04
C LEU A 238 -5.54 17.47 -0.78
N SER A 239 -4.21 17.51 -0.91
CA SER A 239 -3.35 18.02 0.16
C SER A 239 -3.38 19.55 0.26
N PRO A 240 -2.99 20.14 1.42
CA PRO A 240 -2.80 21.59 1.54
C PRO A 240 -1.84 22.17 0.49
N LYS A 241 -0.77 21.42 0.15
CA LYS A 241 0.20 21.84 -0.86
C LYS A 241 -0.40 21.80 -2.27
N ALA A 242 -1.14 20.76 -2.63
CA ALA A 242 -1.84 20.68 -3.91
C ALA A 242 -2.85 21.82 -4.08
N MET A 243 -3.61 22.13 -3.01
CA MET A 243 -4.52 23.28 -2.98
C MET A 243 -3.77 24.60 -3.18
N HIS A 244 -2.64 24.81 -2.49
CA HIS A 244 -1.81 26.00 -2.65
C HIS A 244 -1.32 26.15 -4.09
N ASP A 245 -0.65 25.12 -4.61
CA ASP A 245 -0.03 25.15 -5.95
C ASP A 245 -1.06 25.35 -7.06
N LYS A 246 -2.27 24.81 -6.91
CA LYS A 246 -3.34 24.89 -7.91
C LYS A 246 -4.09 26.21 -7.91
N PHE A 247 -4.27 26.85 -6.76
CA PHE A 247 -5.21 27.98 -6.63
C PHE A 247 -4.59 29.31 -6.22
N GLU A 248 -3.46 29.35 -5.50
CA GLU A 248 -2.95 30.61 -4.96
C GLU A 248 -2.41 31.55 -6.03
N ARG A 249 -1.81 31.03 -7.11
CA ARG A 249 -1.30 31.85 -8.22
C ARG A 249 -2.41 32.66 -8.90
N ASP A 250 -3.56 32.04 -9.12
CA ASP A 250 -4.70 32.60 -9.85
C ASP A 250 -5.88 32.92 -8.91
N LYS A 251 -5.62 33.12 -7.62
CA LYS A 251 -6.63 33.24 -6.54
C LYS A 251 -7.80 34.18 -6.86
N LEU A 252 -7.48 35.35 -7.43
CA LEU A 252 -8.44 36.41 -7.77
C LEU A 252 -8.87 36.38 -9.26
N ALA A 253 -8.53 35.32 -9.99
CA ALA A 253 -8.86 35.12 -11.40
C ALA A 253 -9.74 33.86 -11.56
N PRO A 254 -11.00 33.87 -11.06
CA PRO A 254 -11.90 32.73 -11.21
C PRO A 254 -12.20 32.43 -12.68
N ARG A 255 -12.43 31.16 -12.99
CA ARG A 255 -12.87 30.74 -14.32
C ARG A 255 -14.32 31.13 -14.52
N ASP A 256 -14.67 31.52 -15.74
CA ASP A 256 -16.06 31.76 -16.07
C ASP A 256 -16.77 30.43 -16.33
N VAL A 257 -17.36 29.90 -15.27
CA VAL A 257 -18.21 28.70 -15.29
C VAL A 257 -19.66 29.11 -15.05
N ALA A 258 -20.57 28.48 -15.80
CA ALA A 258 -22.02 28.65 -15.64
C ALA A 258 -22.46 27.79 -14.45
N THR A 259 -22.61 28.41 -13.29
CA THR A 259 -22.95 27.75 -12.03
C THR A 259 -23.68 28.75 -11.13
N ASP A 260 -24.60 28.27 -10.30
CA ASP A 260 -25.31 29.06 -9.30
C ASP A 260 -24.50 29.20 -7.99
N PHE A 261 -23.37 28.48 -7.87
CA PHE A 261 -22.49 28.51 -6.72
C PHE A 261 -21.51 29.70 -6.70
N GLU A 262 -20.92 29.93 -5.52
CA GLU A 262 -19.94 30.99 -5.27
C GLU A 262 -18.70 30.84 -6.17
N LYS A 263 -18.29 31.92 -6.84
CA LYS A 263 -17.13 31.92 -7.77
C LYS A 263 -16.21 33.13 -7.67
N LYS A 264 -16.17 33.86 -6.55
CA LYS A 264 -15.27 35.04 -6.38
C LYS A 264 -13.80 34.64 -6.43
N PHE A 265 -13.48 33.42 -6.00
CA PHE A 265 -12.12 32.90 -6.01
C PHE A 265 -11.97 31.74 -7.00
N SER A 266 -10.75 31.53 -7.51
CA SER A 266 -10.44 30.42 -8.42
C SER A 266 -10.82 29.06 -7.86
N VAL A 267 -10.53 28.82 -6.58
CA VAL A 267 -10.95 27.62 -5.86
C VAL A 267 -12.47 27.46 -5.84
N GLY A 268 -13.23 28.54 -5.65
CA GLY A 268 -14.71 28.53 -5.68
C GLY A 268 -15.23 28.11 -7.05
N SER A 269 -14.74 28.75 -8.12
CA SER A 269 -15.12 28.36 -9.50
C SER A 269 -14.77 26.91 -9.85
N TYR A 270 -13.67 26.38 -9.31
CA TYR A 270 -13.26 24.99 -9.52
C TYR A 270 -14.17 24.01 -8.77
N LEU A 271 -14.41 24.25 -7.48
CA LEU A 271 -15.28 23.40 -6.66
C LEU A 271 -16.71 23.41 -7.20
N ALA A 272 -17.22 24.56 -7.63
CA ALA A 272 -18.52 24.68 -8.28
C ALA A 272 -18.65 23.79 -9.52
N TYR A 273 -17.68 23.88 -10.43
CA TYR A 273 -17.64 23.04 -11.63
C TYR A 273 -17.58 21.55 -11.32
N GLN A 274 -16.77 21.14 -10.34
CA GLN A 274 -16.66 19.75 -9.90
C GLN A 274 -17.94 19.24 -9.25
N GLY A 275 -18.63 20.09 -8.47
CA GLY A 275 -19.93 19.80 -7.88
C GLY A 275 -20.99 19.57 -8.95
N ASP A 276 -21.16 20.52 -9.87
CA ASP A 276 -22.16 20.44 -10.95
C ASP A 276 -21.97 19.19 -11.82
N LYS A 277 -20.72 18.91 -12.23
CA LYS A 277 -20.41 17.71 -13.03
C LYS A 277 -20.73 16.41 -12.28
N PHE A 278 -20.56 16.37 -10.96
CA PHE A 278 -20.82 15.16 -10.17
C PHE A 278 -22.31 14.84 -10.07
N VAL A 279 -23.15 15.87 -9.94
CA VAL A 279 -24.62 15.73 -9.90
C VAL A 279 -25.16 15.05 -11.16
N GLU A 280 -24.56 15.29 -12.32
CA GLU A 280 -24.99 14.67 -13.58
C GLU A 280 -24.87 13.13 -13.58
N ARG A 281 -23.94 12.57 -12.79
CA ARG A 281 -23.56 11.15 -12.86
C ARG A 281 -23.80 10.35 -11.58
N PHE A 282 -24.24 11.00 -10.49
CA PHE A 282 -24.37 10.36 -9.18
C PHE A 282 -25.74 10.60 -8.56
N ASP A 283 -26.24 9.63 -7.80
CA ASP A 283 -27.52 9.71 -7.11
C ASP A 283 -27.33 10.04 -5.62
N ALA A 284 -28.14 10.97 -5.10
CA ALA A 284 -27.96 11.48 -3.74
C ALA A 284 -28.25 10.40 -2.67
N ASN A 285 -29.30 9.59 -2.82
CA ASN A 285 -29.57 8.48 -1.90
C ASN A 285 -28.46 7.42 -1.97
N SER A 286 -27.90 7.17 -3.13
CA SER A 286 -26.76 6.26 -3.29
C SER A 286 -25.51 6.80 -2.58
N TYR A 287 -25.26 8.11 -2.64
CA TYR A 287 -24.20 8.76 -1.86
C TYR A 287 -24.42 8.59 -0.34
N LEU A 288 -25.64 8.83 0.15
CA LEU A 288 -25.98 8.61 1.56
C LEU A 288 -25.75 7.14 1.96
N THR A 289 -26.15 6.20 1.09
CA THR A 289 -26.04 4.76 1.32
C THR A 289 -24.58 4.31 1.41
N ILE A 290 -23.76 4.68 0.43
CA ILE A 290 -22.35 4.27 0.35
C ILE A 290 -21.52 4.93 1.45
N SER A 291 -21.71 6.24 1.71
CA SER A 291 -20.98 6.92 2.80
C SER A 291 -21.34 6.35 4.17
N MET A 292 -22.61 5.97 4.39
CA MET A 292 -23.00 5.30 5.63
C MET A 292 -22.35 3.92 5.77
N ALA A 293 -22.29 3.13 4.69
CA ALA A 293 -21.59 1.85 4.70
C ALA A 293 -20.09 2.00 5.04
N MET A 294 -19.45 3.06 4.51
CA MET A 294 -18.05 3.40 4.80
C MET A 294 -17.84 3.77 6.28
N ASP A 295 -18.72 4.61 6.83
CA ASP A 295 -18.68 5.01 8.25
C ASP A 295 -18.90 3.85 9.22
N MET A 296 -19.69 2.85 8.81
CA MET A 296 -20.03 1.69 9.63
C MET A 296 -18.99 0.57 9.59
N PHE A 297 -18.06 0.60 8.62
CA PHE A 297 -17.00 -0.40 8.53
C PHE A 297 -15.97 -0.21 9.65
N ASP A 298 -15.83 -1.22 10.51
CA ASP A 298 -14.91 -1.19 11.63
C ASP A 298 -14.34 -2.60 11.91
N MET A 299 -13.03 -2.77 11.68
CA MET A 299 -12.30 -4.00 12.04
C MET A 299 -11.66 -3.96 13.44
N GLY A 300 -11.78 -2.83 14.15
CA GLY A 300 -11.15 -2.61 15.45
C GLY A 300 -10.32 -1.32 15.49
N ALA A 301 -10.29 -0.70 16.67
CA ALA A 301 -9.49 0.49 16.97
C ALA A 301 -8.09 0.13 17.46
N GLU A 302 -8.00 -0.94 18.24
CA GLU A 302 -6.81 -1.35 18.96
C GLU A 302 -6.10 -2.48 18.23
N ARG A 303 -4.78 -2.56 18.43
CA ARG A 303 -3.94 -3.57 17.76
C ARG A 303 -4.44 -4.99 17.98
N ASP A 304 -4.90 -5.34 19.18
CA ASP A 304 -5.38 -6.70 19.49
C ASP A 304 -6.67 -7.05 18.74
N GLN A 305 -7.50 -6.06 18.41
CA GLN A 305 -8.72 -6.25 17.62
C GLN A 305 -8.35 -6.47 16.16
N LEU A 306 -7.43 -5.66 15.62
CA LEU A 306 -6.92 -5.84 14.26
C LEU A 306 -6.19 -7.18 14.09
N GLU A 307 -5.35 -7.56 15.06
CA GLU A 307 -4.70 -8.87 15.09
C GLU A 307 -5.75 -10.00 15.01
N LYS A 308 -6.84 -9.92 15.78
CA LYS A 308 -7.94 -10.90 15.72
C LYS A 308 -8.63 -10.90 14.35
N ALA A 309 -8.89 -9.72 13.77
CA ALA A 309 -9.53 -9.59 12.47
C ALA A 309 -8.69 -10.21 11.34
N PHE A 310 -7.36 -10.12 11.42
CA PHE A 310 -6.46 -10.70 10.42
C PHE A 310 -6.06 -12.17 10.69
N ALA A 311 -6.42 -12.74 11.84
CA ALA A 311 -5.92 -14.04 12.30
C ALA A 311 -6.09 -15.17 11.27
N ASP A 312 -7.28 -15.26 10.66
CA ASP A 312 -7.64 -16.35 9.74
C ASP A 312 -7.26 -16.07 8.28
N THR A 313 -6.67 -14.91 7.98
CA THR A 313 -6.30 -14.53 6.61
C THR A 313 -5.15 -15.39 6.08
N THR A 314 -5.22 -15.80 4.81
CA THR A 314 -4.19 -16.68 4.20
C THR A 314 -3.48 -16.05 3.01
N CYS A 315 -3.92 -14.86 2.59
CA CYS A 315 -3.38 -14.18 1.43
C CYS A 315 -2.10 -13.38 1.75
N ARG A 316 -1.34 -13.07 0.70
CA ARG A 316 -0.27 -12.07 0.73
C ARG A 316 -0.85 -10.65 0.73
N TRP A 317 -0.22 -9.74 1.44
CA TRP A 317 -0.69 -8.36 1.60
C TRP A 317 0.25 -7.34 0.94
N LEU A 318 -0.35 -6.36 0.28
CA LEU A 318 0.31 -5.11 -0.10
C LEU A 318 -0.48 -3.96 0.48
N ILE A 319 0.15 -3.15 1.32
CA ILE A 319 -0.44 -1.95 1.92
C ILE A 319 0.34 -0.73 1.40
N LEU A 320 -0.34 0.16 0.68
CA LEU A 320 0.25 1.41 0.19
C LEU A 320 -0.52 2.61 0.74
N SER A 321 0.19 3.55 1.34
CA SER A 321 -0.36 4.83 1.83
C SER A 321 0.38 6.01 1.22
N PHE A 322 -0.15 7.23 1.41
CA PHE A 322 0.46 8.45 0.87
C PHE A 322 0.68 9.47 1.98
N THR A 323 1.86 10.11 2.01
CA THR A 323 2.30 10.98 3.12
C THR A 323 1.42 12.20 3.37
N SER A 324 0.72 12.68 2.34
CA SER A 324 -0.17 13.85 2.43
C SER A 324 -1.66 13.49 2.47
N ASP A 325 -2.00 12.21 2.52
CA ASP A 325 -3.38 11.78 2.72
C ASP A 325 -3.80 12.07 4.17
N TRP A 326 -4.86 12.87 4.29
CA TRP A 326 -5.44 13.27 5.56
C TRP A 326 -6.88 12.79 5.72
N LEU A 327 -7.45 12.15 4.69
CA LEU A 327 -8.72 11.45 4.78
C LEU A 327 -8.51 10.03 5.32
N PHE A 328 -7.48 9.35 4.81
CA PHE A 328 -6.97 8.06 5.27
C PHE A 328 -5.49 8.20 5.68
N PRO A 329 -5.23 8.71 6.90
CA PRO A 329 -3.86 8.96 7.35
C PRO A 329 -2.99 7.70 7.33
N SER A 330 -1.72 7.86 6.93
CA SER A 330 -0.76 6.75 6.85
C SER A 330 -0.58 5.99 8.16
N SER A 331 -0.88 6.62 9.31
CA SER A 331 -0.85 5.96 10.62
C SER A 331 -1.82 4.77 10.68
N GLN A 332 -3.01 4.87 10.07
CA GLN A 332 -3.97 3.76 10.04
C GLN A 332 -3.48 2.61 9.14
N SER A 333 -2.74 2.91 8.06
CA SER A 333 -2.09 1.89 7.24
C SER A 333 -0.93 1.21 7.96
N ARG A 334 -0.19 1.96 8.80
CA ARG A 334 0.84 1.40 9.69
C ARG A 334 0.21 0.50 10.75
N GLU A 335 -0.86 0.93 11.42
CA GLU A 335 -1.60 0.11 12.41
C GLU A 335 -2.03 -1.26 11.84
N MET A 336 -2.53 -1.29 10.59
CA MET A 336 -2.85 -2.55 9.91
C MET A 336 -1.60 -3.40 9.63
N THR A 337 -0.53 -2.77 9.15
CA THR A 337 0.74 -3.43 8.84
C THR A 337 1.33 -4.08 10.10
N ASP A 338 1.32 -3.36 11.22
CA ASP A 338 1.82 -3.84 12.51
C ASP A 338 1.03 -5.07 12.97
N ALA A 339 -0.30 -5.04 12.84
CA ALA A 339 -1.16 -6.17 13.19
C ALA A 339 -0.89 -7.39 12.28
N LEU A 340 -0.66 -7.18 10.97
CA LEU A 340 -0.30 -8.24 10.02
C LEU A 340 1.06 -8.86 10.36
N ILE A 341 2.08 -8.05 10.64
CA ILE A 341 3.41 -8.51 11.05
C ILE A 341 3.33 -9.30 12.36
N CYS A 342 2.56 -8.81 13.33
CA CYS A 342 2.33 -9.49 14.62
C CYS A 342 1.69 -10.87 14.44
N GLN A 343 0.82 -11.03 13.43
CA GLN A 343 0.22 -12.32 13.08
C GLN A 343 1.07 -13.17 12.14
N GLY A 344 2.31 -12.76 11.86
CA GLY A 344 3.22 -13.47 10.96
C GLY A 344 2.70 -13.56 9.52
N LYS A 345 1.89 -12.60 9.09
CA LYS A 345 1.36 -12.55 7.72
C LYS A 345 2.42 -12.00 6.75
N CYS A 346 2.40 -12.50 5.52
CA CYS A 346 3.22 -11.99 4.43
C CYS A 346 2.71 -10.61 4.01
N VAL A 347 3.43 -9.54 4.36
CA VAL A 347 3.01 -8.16 4.11
C VAL A 347 4.16 -7.29 3.61
N SER A 348 3.91 -6.57 2.53
CA SER A 348 4.73 -5.44 2.10
C SER A 348 4.01 -4.12 2.37
N PHE A 349 4.74 -3.13 2.86
CA PHE A 349 4.20 -1.81 3.20
C PHE A 349 5.11 -0.68 2.72
N CYS A 350 4.51 0.34 2.12
CA CYS A 350 5.19 1.60 1.83
C CYS A 350 4.27 2.81 1.99
N ASN A 351 4.74 3.82 2.72
CA ASN A 351 4.15 5.16 2.74
C ASN A 351 4.84 6.04 1.70
N ILE A 352 4.16 6.26 0.59
CA ILE A 352 4.69 6.91 -0.60
C ILE A 352 4.66 8.43 -0.41
N THR A 353 5.80 9.07 -0.61
CA THR A 353 5.93 10.52 -0.53
C THR A 353 5.16 11.17 -1.68
N SER A 354 4.00 11.75 -1.38
CA SER A 354 3.16 12.42 -2.36
C SER A 354 2.65 13.74 -1.81
N ASP A 355 2.49 14.71 -2.69
CA ASP A 355 1.83 15.99 -2.43
C ASP A 355 0.38 16.00 -2.91
N ALA A 356 -0.14 14.90 -3.45
CA ALA A 356 -1.46 14.89 -4.08
C ALA A 356 -2.63 14.72 -3.10
N GLY A 357 -2.37 14.23 -1.88
CA GLY A 357 -3.41 13.86 -0.92
C GLY A 357 -3.94 12.46 -1.18
N HIS A 358 -5.22 12.24 -0.87
CA HIS A 358 -5.90 10.96 -1.03
C HIS A 358 -5.96 10.49 -2.49
N ASP A 359 -6.16 11.40 -3.44
CA ASP A 359 -6.29 11.08 -4.87
C ASP A 359 -4.98 10.63 -5.53
N ALA A 360 -3.86 10.53 -4.79
CA ALA A 360 -2.55 10.13 -5.31
C ALA A 360 -2.58 8.82 -6.12
N PHE A 361 -3.37 7.82 -5.68
CA PHE A 361 -3.51 6.54 -6.38
C PHE A 361 -4.31 6.60 -7.69
N LEU A 362 -4.87 7.77 -8.04
CA LEU A 362 -5.60 8.04 -9.29
C LEU A 362 -4.85 9.02 -10.21
N LEU A 363 -3.60 9.38 -9.86
CA LEU A 363 -2.83 10.38 -10.56
C LEU A 363 -1.56 9.79 -11.17
N ALA A 364 -1.18 10.31 -12.34
CA ALA A 364 0.01 9.87 -13.06
C ALA A 364 1.33 10.20 -12.33
N ASN A 365 1.36 11.25 -11.49
CA ASN A 365 2.59 11.71 -10.84
C ASN A 365 3.25 10.66 -9.94
N ASP A 366 2.43 9.83 -9.29
CA ASP A 366 2.91 8.83 -8.34
C ASP A 366 2.87 7.41 -8.91
N LEU A 367 2.34 7.26 -10.13
CA LEU A 367 2.10 5.98 -10.80
C LEU A 367 3.35 5.14 -10.93
N ASP A 368 4.48 5.74 -11.31
CA ASP A 368 5.74 5.01 -11.48
C ASP A 368 6.20 4.35 -10.17
N ARG A 369 5.87 4.96 -9.02
CA ARG A 369 6.26 4.49 -7.69
C ARG A 369 5.27 3.46 -7.16
N TYR A 370 4.02 3.87 -6.90
CA TYR A 370 3.02 2.95 -6.35
C TYR A 370 2.66 1.83 -7.34
N GLY A 371 2.61 2.16 -8.63
CA GLY A 371 2.32 1.21 -9.69
C GLY A 371 3.48 0.25 -9.93
N GLY A 372 4.73 0.72 -9.81
CA GLY A 372 5.91 -0.14 -9.83
C GLY A 372 5.89 -1.19 -8.71
N MET A 373 5.51 -0.78 -7.49
CA MET A 373 5.32 -1.68 -6.36
C MET A 373 4.13 -2.64 -6.55
N LEU A 374 2.99 -2.14 -7.04
CA LEU A 374 1.82 -2.95 -7.31
C LEU A 374 2.10 -4.02 -8.38
N ARG A 375 2.76 -3.65 -9.47
CA ARG A 375 3.20 -4.59 -10.50
C ARG A 375 4.14 -5.64 -9.93
N ALA A 376 5.18 -5.22 -9.20
CA ALA A 376 6.12 -6.14 -8.56
C ALA A 376 5.43 -7.13 -7.63
N PHE A 377 4.44 -6.68 -6.87
CA PHE A 377 3.62 -7.52 -6.01
C PHE A 377 2.82 -8.56 -6.79
N LEU A 378 2.17 -8.16 -7.89
CA LEU A 378 1.42 -9.09 -8.75
C LEU A 378 2.34 -10.10 -9.44
N ASP A 379 3.40 -9.63 -10.09
CA ASP A 379 4.36 -10.45 -10.86
C ASP A 379 5.05 -11.51 -9.99
N THR A 380 5.19 -11.26 -8.69
CA THR A 380 5.88 -12.16 -7.75
C THR A 380 4.94 -12.99 -6.90
N THR A 381 3.62 -12.78 -6.99
CA THR A 381 2.62 -13.55 -6.25
C THR A 381 2.33 -14.86 -6.94
N THR A 382 2.29 -15.94 -6.16
CA THR A 382 1.92 -17.29 -6.64
C THR A 382 0.47 -17.63 -6.35
N THR A 383 -0.04 -18.68 -7.01
CA THR A 383 -1.32 -19.34 -6.67
C THR A 383 -1.26 -20.13 -5.35
N THR A 384 -0.23 -19.96 -4.53
CA THR A 384 -0.20 -20.39 -3.13
C THR A 384 -0.23 -19.20 -2.17
N GLY A 385 -0.30 -17.96 -2.68
CA GLY A 385 -0.21 -16.75 -1.86
C GLY A 385 1.19 -16.52 -1.27
N THR A 386 2.20 -17.22 -1.79
CA THR A 386 3.61 -17.05 -1.43
C THR A 386 4.34 -16.29 -2.53
N PHE A 387 5.59 -15.90 -2.30
CA PHE A 387 6.41 -15.26 -3.32
C PHE A 387 7.24 -16.25 -4.15
N ILE A 388 7.66 -15.81 -5.33
CA ILE A 388 8.73 -16.44 -6.11
C ILE A 388 10.01 -15.64 -5.89
N PRO A 389 11.04 -16.19 -5.21
CA PRO A 389 12.33 -15.51 -5.13
C PRO A 389 12.90 -15.36 -6.55
N ALA A 390 13.28 -14.14 -6.91
CA ALA A 390 13.97 -13.91 -8.18
C ALA A 390 15.29 -14.68 -8.24
N GLN A 391 15.74 -14.98 -9.46
CA GLN A 391 17.09 -15.52 -9.66
C GLN A 391 18.13 -14.46 -9.26
N PRO A 392 19.28 -14.87 -8.67
CA PRO A 392 20.37 -13.94 -8.38
C PRO A 392 20.85 -13.24 -9.65
N LEU A 393 20.96 -11.92 -9.62
CA LEU A 393 21.53 -11.15 -10.74
C LEU A 393 23.06 -11.26 -10.74
N PRO A 394 23.75 -10.96 -11.87
CA PRO A 394 25.21 -10.94 -11.91
C PRO A 394 25.84 -10.01 -10.86
N GLU A 395 25.16 -8.92 -10.52
CA GLU A 395 25.58 -7.99 -9.45
C GLU A 395 25.37 -8.53 -8.03
N ASP A 396 24.55 -9.57 -7.86
CA ASP A 396 24.35 -10.27 -6.59
C ASP A 396 25.38 -11.40 -6.40
N GLN A 397 26.08 -11.81 -7.46
CA GLN A 397 27.15 -12.80 -7.34
C GLN A 397 28.33 -12.23 -6.54
N PRO A 398 29.18 -13.09 -5.93
CA PRO A 398 30.38 -12.64 -5.25
C PRO A 398 31.21 -11.77 -6.19
N SER A 399 31.18 -10.46 -5.98
CA SER A 399 32.09 -9.54 -6.65
C SER A 399 33.39 -9.48 -5.85
N GLU A 400 34.48 -9.07 -6.49
CA GLU A 400 35.73 -8.72 -5.77
C GLU A 400 35.48 -7.69 -4.65
N HIS A 401 34.33 -7.01 -4.63
CA HIS A 401 33.99 -5.93 -3.71
C HIS A 401 33.00 -6.31 -2.59
N ARG A 402 32.46 -7.54 -2.54
CA ARG A 402 31.49 -7.97 -1.49
C ARG A 402 31.80 -9.35 -0.87
N TYR A 403 33.07 -9.63 -0.60
CA TYR A 403 33.51 -10.82 0.14
C TYR A 403 32.81 -10.95 1.52
N ASP A 404 32.45 -9.82 2.13
CA ASP A 404 31.64 -9.74 3.35
C ASP A 404 30.31 -10.49 3.25
N LEU A 405 29.60 -10.34 2.13
CA LEU A 405 28.26 -10.90 1.96
C LEU A 405 28.30 -12.43 1.93
N GLU A 406 29.30 -13.01 1.26
CA GLU A 406 29.53 -14.46 1.23
C GLU A 406 29.78 -15.03 2.63
N GLN A 407 30.63 -14.36 3.41
CA GLN A 407 30.91 -14.77 4.78
C GLN A 407 29.69 -14.63 5.68
N LEU A 408 28.88 -13.57 5.51
CA LEU A 408 27.65 -13.34 6.27
C LEU A 408 26.63 -14.44 6.04
N ILE A 409 26.39 -14.84 4.78
CA ILE A 409 25.48 -15.94 4.45
C ILE A 409 25.95 -17.26 5.07
N GLY A 410 27.27 -17.46 5.16
CA GLY A 410 27.95 -18.51 5.94
C GLY A 410 27.52 -18.65 7.41
N LEU A 411 26.94 -17.60 8.01
CA LEU A 411 26.59 -17.54 9.43
C LEU A 411 25.11 -17.81 9.72
N VAL A 412 24.26 -17.78 8.69
CA VAL A 412 22.84 -18.10 8.80
C VAL A 412 22.66 -19.60 8.62
N ASP A 413 22.02 -20.25 9.59
CA ASP A 413 21.71 -21.68 9.50
C ASP A 413 20.62 -21.93 8.42
N GLU A 414 20.65 -23.11 7.79
CA GLU A 414 19.70 -23.48 6.73
C GLU A 414 18.23 -23.48 7.22
N GLY A 415 17.32 -22.98 6.37
CA GLY A 415 15.87 -22.94 6.64
C GLY A 415 15.43 -21.91 7.68
N LYS A 416 16.32 -21.02 8.15
CA LYS A 416 16.01 -20.06 9.22
C LYS A 416 15.41 -18.76 8.71
N SER A 417 14.52 -18.17 9.50
CA SER A 417 13.91 -16.88 9.18
C SER A 417 14.88 -15.72 9.41
N VAL A 418 14.84 -14.73 8.51
CA VAL A 418 15.74 -13.57 8.55
C VAL A 418 14.98 -12.27 8.37
N LEU A 419 15.24 -11.31 9.25
CA LEU A 419 14.90 -9.90 9.08
C LEU A 419 16.15 -9.12 8.68
N ASP A 420 16.17 -8.55 7.48
CA ASP A 420 17.28 -7.77 6.94
C ASP A 420 17.01 -6.27 7.09
N LEU A 421 17.77 -5.61 7.97
CA LEU A 421 17.65 -4.20 8.29
C LEU A 421 18.53 -3.35 7.37
N GLY A 422 17.91 -2.45 6.61
CA GLY A 422 18.56 -1.73 5.52
C GLY A 422 18.78 -2.64 4.31
N CYS A 423 17.75 -3.39 3.92
CA CYS A 423 17.84 -4.47 2.92
C CYS A 423 18.23 -4.00 1.52
N SER A 424 18.22 -2.69 1.26
CA SER A 424 18.64 -2.11 -0.01
C SER A 424 17.84 -2.69 -1.16
N ARG A 425 18.49 -3.26 -2.18
CA ARG A 425 17.84 -3.91 -3.32
C ARG A 425 17.50 -5.39 -3.09
N GLY A 426 17.62 -5.91 -1.87
CA GLY A 426 17.28 -7.29 -1.53
C GLY A 426 18.34 -8.35 -1.89
N SER A 427 19.59 -7.95 -2.17
CA SER A 427 20.67 -8.88 -2.56
C SER A 427 20.96 -9.97 -1.52
N LEU A 428 20.96 -9.60 -0.22
CA LEU A 428 21.16 -10.58 0.84
C LEU A 428 20.00 -11.58 0.89
N LEU A 429 18.76 -11.09 0.87
CA LEU A 429 17.56 -11.93 0.88
C LEU A 429 17.55 -12.90 -0.30
N THR A 430 17.87 -12.43 -1.51
CA THR A 430 18.01 -13.29 -2.70
C THR A 430 18.97 -14.44 -2.45
N ARG A 431 20.17 -14.15 -1.97
CA ARG A 431 21.16 -15.21 -1.73
C ARG A 431 20.77 -16.15 -0.60
N LEU A 432 20.16 -15.65 0.49
CA LEU A 432 19.65 -16.49 1.57
C LEU A 432 18.57 -17.47 1.08
N ALA A 433 17.66 -17.02 0.23
CA ALA A 433 16.64 -17.88 -0.36
C ALA A 433 17.26 -19.06 -1.14
N HIS A 434 18.30 -18.79 -1.95
CA HIS A 434 18.92 -19.79 -2.83
C HIS A 434 19.99 -20.66 -2.14
N GLU A 435 20.82 -20.08 -1.27
CA GLU A 435 21.98 -20.75 -0.66
C GLU A 435 21.71 -21.33 0.74
N ARG A 436 20.63 -20.88 1.39
CA ARG A 436 20.24 -21.32 2.73
C ARG A 436 18.82 -21.87 2.81
N HIS A 437 18.07 -21.88 1.71
CA HIS A 437 16.69 -22.41 1.68
C HIS A 437 15.81 -21.76 2.77
N SER A 438 16.04 -20.48 3.05
CA SER A 438 15.25 -19.71 4.02
C SER A 438 13.93 -19.28 3.38
N ASP A 439 12.81 -19.73 3.94
CA ASP A 439 11.48 -19.48 3.38
C ASP A 439 10.80 -18.21 3.92
N HIS A 440 11.21 -17.72 5.10
CA HIS A 440 10.66 -16.51 5.73
C HIS A 440 11.73 -15.42 5.79
N LEU A 441 11.70 -14.53 4.80
CA LEU A 441 12.69 -13.50 4.55
C LEU A 441 11.98 -12.15 4.41
N VAL A 442 12.29 -11.20 5.29
CA VAL A 442 11.65 -9.88 5.32
C VAL A 442 12.71 -8.79 5.31
N GLY A 443 12.51 -7.79 4.47
CA GLY A 443 13.34 -6.58 4.41
C GLY A 443 12.73 -5.41 5.19
N VAL A 444 13.59 -4.55 5.74
CA VAL A 444 13.21 -3.22 6.22
C VAL A 444 14.11 -2.20 5.55
N ASP A 445 13.54 -1.19 4.90
CA ASP A 445 14.28 -0.07 4.35
C ASP A 445 13.45 1.23 4.47
N LEU A 446 14.10 2.38 4.38
CA LEU A 446 13.42 3.68 4.42
C LEU A 446 13.08 4.20 3.02
N ASP A 447 13.88 3.80 2.03
CA ASP A 447 13.88 4.34 0.68
C ASP A 447 12.90 3.59 -0.24
N GLU A 448 11.91 4.32 -0.77
CA GLU A 448 10.84 3.81 -1.63
C GLU A 448 11.37 3.03 -2.85
N TYR A 449 12.47 3.48 -3.46
CA TYR A 449 13.02 2.84 -4.65
C TYR A 449 13.65 1.49 -4.32
N LYS A 450 14.39 1.41 -3.21
CA LYS A 450 14.97 0.16 -2.68
C LYS A 450 13.90 -0.85 -2.27
N ILE A 451 12.82 -0.37 -1.65
CA ILE A 451 11.64 -1.18 -1.33
C ILE A 451 11.06 -1.79 -2.61
N GLN A 452 10.81 -0.97 -3.63
CA GLN A 452 10.30 -1.45 -4.92
C GLN A 452 11.23 -2.51 -5.55
N LEU A 453 12.55 -2.28 -5.58
CA LEU A 453 13.52 -3.25 -6.09
C LEU A 453 13.49 -4.58 -5.31
N THR A 454 13.33 -4.51 -3.99
CA THR A 454 13.23 -5.68 -3.12
C THR A 454 11.94 -6.47 -3.41
N MET A 455 10.82 -5.78 -3.60
CA MET A 455 9.54 -6.39 -4.00
C MET A 455 9.64 -7.05 -5.37
N GLN A 456 10.33 -6.44 -6.34
CA GLN A 456 10.55 -7.04 -7.67
C GLN A 456 11.31 -8.36 -7.61
N ARG A 457 12.04 -8.61 -6.52
CA ARG A 457 12.72 -9.88 -6.26
C ARG A 457 11.86 -10.89 -5.50
N GLY A 458 10.63 -10.54 -5.20
CA GLY A 458 9.64 -11.37 -4.53
C GLY A 458 9.60 -11.21 -3.02
N PHE A 459 10.51 -10.47 -2.39
CA PHE A 459 10.54 -10.41 -0.93
C PHE A 459 9.47 -9.47 -0.37
N ASP A 460 8.96 -9.84 0.80
CA ASP A 460 8.15 -8.95 1.59
C ASP A 460 9.04 -7.90 2.26
N VAL A 461 8.61 -6.65 2.21
CA VAL A 461 9.42 -5.51 2.67
C VAL A 461 8.56 -4.42 3.27
N VAL A 462 8.99 -3.92 4.42
CA VAL A 462 8.26 -2.92 5.20
C VAL A 462 9.08 -1.64 5.25
N GLN A 463 8.44 -0.51 4.92
CA GLN A 463 9.08 0.78 5.11
C GLN A 463 9.24 1.09 6.60
N GLY A 464 10.49 1.27 7.05
CA GLY A 464 10.80 1.52 8.45
C GLY A 464 12.01 2.44 8.63
N ASN A 465 11.89 3.39 9.56
CA ASN A 465 13.02 4.21 10.00
C ASN A 465 13.72 3.53 11.18
N LEU A 466 14.91 2.97 10.94
CA LEU A 466 15.68 2.27 11.98
C LEU A 466 16.07 3.17 13.17
N GLU A 467 16.02 4.50 13.02
CA GLU A 467 16.23 5.44 14.14
C GLU A 467 15.04 5.46 15.13
N GLU A 468 13.87 5.02 14.69
CA GLU A 468 12.64 4.95 15.51
C GLU A 468 12.44 3.56 16.15
N GLY A 469 13.33 2.61 15.86
CA GLY A 469 13.27 1.23 16.34
C GLY A 469 12.48 0.30 15.42
N LEU A 470 11.98 -0.81 15.97
CA LEU A 470 11.27 -1.87 15.24
C LEU A 470 9.93 -2.21 15.93
N PRO A 471 9.06 -1.21 16.20
CA PRO A 471 7.85 -1.42 17.00
C PRO A 471 6.87 -2.42 16.36
N ASP A 472 6.89 -2.53 15.05
CA ASP A 472 6.02 -3.39 14.25
C ASP A 472 6.32 -4.91 14.49
N PHE A 473 7.51 -5.22 15.01
CA PHE A 473 8.01 -6.60 15.14
C PHE A 473 7.96 -7.13 16.58
N GLN A 474 7.57 -8.38 16.74
CA GLN A 474 7.46 -9.05 18.05
C GLN A 474 8.80 -9.55 18.58
N ASP A 475 8.84 -9.78 19.89
CA ASP A 475 9.99 -10.37 20.57
C ASP A 475 10.29 -11.77 20.02
N LYS A 476 11.54 -12.00 19.63
CA LYS A 476 12.05 -13.28 19.10
C LYS A 476 11.28 -13.81 17.89
N GLN A 477 10.66 -12.92 17.10
CA GLN A 477 9.92 -13.25 15.89
C GLN A 477 10.80 -13.91 14.81
N PHE A 478 12.07 -13.49 14.72
CA PHE A 478 13.01 -14.01 13.72
C PHE A 478 14.12 -14.84 14.35
N ASP A 479 14.57 -15.89 13.65
CA ASP A 479 15.75 -16.65 14.05
C ASP A 479 17.01 -15.77 13.96
N TYR A 480 17.11 -14.97 12.90
CA TYR A 480 18.19 -14.02 12.69
C TYR A 480 17.67 -12.61 12.37
N VAL A 481 18.26 -11.60 13.01
CA VAL A 481 18.15 -10.19 12.59
C VAL A 481 19.51 -9.72 12.11
N VAL A 482 19.57 -9.25 10.87
CA VAL A 482 20.83 -8.85 10.21
C VAL A 482 20.84 -7.33 10.02
N LEU A 483 21.95 -6.70 10.37
CA LEU A 483 22.24 -5.30 10.06
C LEU A 483 23.60 -5.22 9.36
N SER A 484 23.59 -5.29 8.03
CA SER A 484 24.82 -5.36 7.24
C SER A 484 25.28 -3.99 6.75
N LEU A 485 26.44 -3.52 7.21
CA LEU A 485 27.06 -2.24 6.81
C LEU A 485 26.16 -1.00 6.97
N THR A 486 25.26 -1.06 7.94
CA THR A 486 24.30 0.01 8.24
C THR A 486 24.57 0.64 9.61
N LEU A 487 25.10 -0.13 10.57
CA LEU A 487 25.28 0.28 11.98
C LEU A 487 26.03 1.62 12.11
N GLN A 488 27.09 1.82 11.33
CA GLN A 488 27.93 3.00 11.38
C GLN A 488 27.24 4.27 10.88
N GLY A 489 26.13 4.14 10.14
CA GLY A 489 25.29 5.25 9.70
C GLY A 489 24.17 5.62 10.67
N ILE A 490 23.85 4.76 11.63
CA ILE A 490 22.78 4.97 12.61
C ILE A 490 23.23 5.92 13.72
N VAL A 491 22.42 6.93 14.01
CA VAL A 491 22.61 7.90 15.09
C VAL A 491 22.38 7.22 16.44
N HIS A 492 21.24 6.55 16.63
CA HIS A 492 20.89 5.86 17.88
C HIS A 492 21.36 4.39 17.88
N THR A 493 22.66 4.18 17.68
CA THR A 493 23.29 2.86 17.49
C THR A 493 22.96 1.85 18.59
N GLU A 494 22.94 2.30 19.85
CA GLU A 494 22.59 1.45 20.98
C GLU A 494 21.14 0.96 20.92
N ALA A 495 20.20 1.86 20.62
CA ALA A 495 18.78 1.56 20.59
C ALA A 495 18.46 0.54 19.50
N ILE A 496 19.06 0.66 18.32
CA ILE A 496 18.83 -0.32 17.25
C ILE A 496 19.42 -1.69 17.60
N VAL A 497 20.58 -1.76 18.27
CA VAL A 497 21.14 -3.05 18.71
C VAL A 497 20.25 -3.71 19.76
N GLU A 498 19.67 -2.93 20.67
CA GLU A 498 18.67 -3.42 21.64
C GLU A 498 17.41 -3.94 20.93
N GLU A 499 16.91 -3.26 19.91
CA GLU A 499 15.78 -3.72 19.10
C GLU A 499 16.11 -4.99 18.30
N MET A 500 17.32 -5.10 17.73
CA MET A 500 17.78 -6.34 17.09
C MET A 500 17.75 -7.51 18.08
N LEU A 501 18.26 -7.29 19.30
CA LEU A 501 18.30 -8.29 20.37
C LEU A 501 16.90 -8.65 20.88
N ARG A 502 15.94 -7.73 20.80
CA ARG A 502 14.54 -7.99 21.14
C ARG A 502 13.87 -8.86 20.08
N VAL A 503 13.96 -8.47 18.81
CA VAL A 503 13.28 -9.11 17.67
C VAL A 503 13.92 -10.45 17.27
N GLY A 504 15.24 -10.57 17.37
CA GLY A 504 16.00 -11.74 16.92
C GLY A 504 16.36 -12.73 18.01
N LYS A 505 16.35 -14.03 17.71
CA LYS A 505 16.98 -15.06 18.57
C LYS A 505 18.50 -14.96 18.50
N ARG A 506 19.04 -14.71 17.31
CA ARG A 506 20.43 -14.32 17.06
C ARG A 506 20.46 -13.06 16.22
N CYS A 507 21.53 -12.29 16.37
CA CYS A 507 21.76 -11.06 15.63
C CYS A 507 23.07 -11.16 14.87
N ILE A 508 23.12 -10.62 13.67
CA ILE A 508 24.35 -10.48 12.88
C ILE A 508 24.53 -9.01 12.54
N VAL A 509 25.71 -8.47 12.84
CA VAL A 509 26.08 -7.13 12.41
C VAL A 509 27.38 -7.19 11.63
N SER A 510 27.45 -6.46 10.52
CA SER A 510 28.70 -6.17 9.83
C SER A 510 28.96 -4.67 9.81
N TYR A 511 30.20 -4.26 10.05
CA TYR A 511 30.57 -2.85 10.12
C TYR A 511 32.03 -2.65 9.71
N PRO A 512 32.36 -1.50 9.11
CA PRO A 512 33.74 -1.18 8.79
C PRO A 512 34.57 -0.96 10.06
N ASN A 513 35.82 -1.41 10.06
CA ASN A 513 36.76 -1.23 11.16
C ASN A 513 37.60 0.04 10.94
N PHE A 514 37.26 1.13 11.62
CA PHE A 514 38.01 2.40 11.49
C PHE A 514 39.42 2.38 12.08
N ALA A 515 39.76 1.32 12.81
CA ALA A 515 41.10 1.06 13.32
C ALA A 515 42.04 0.39 12.29
N TYR A 516 41.59 0.11 11.07
CA TYR A 516 42.43 -0.50 10.03
C TYR A 516 43.69 0.35 9.74
N HIS A 517 44.86 -0.29 9.66
CA HIS A 517 46.16 0.39 9.60
C HIS A 517 46.28 1.41 8.45
N LYS A 518 45.68 1.14 7.27
CA LYS A 518 45.69 2.08 6.14
C LYS A 518 44.99 3.40 6.49
N LEU A 519 43.86 3.33 7.18
CA LEU A 519 43.12 4.51 7.64
C LEU A 519 43.86 5.28 8.72
N ARG A 520 44.48 4.57 9.67
CA ARG A 520 45.32 5.19 10.70
C ARG A 520 46.49 5.92 10.07
N LYS A 521 47.13 5.30 9.07
CA LYS A 521 48.26 5.86 8.33
C LYS A 521 47.87 7.15 7.59
N MET A 522 46.71 7.19 6.94
CA MET A 522 46.22 8.42 6.28
C MET A 522 46.07 9.57 7.27
N LEU A 523 45.46 9.32 8.43
CA LEU A 523 45.29 10.37 9.42
C LEU A 523 46.63 10.78 10.05
N PHE A 524 47.50 9.81 10.35
CA PHE A 524 48.76 10.05 11.04
C PHE A 524 49.84 10.66 10.14
N GLU A 525 50.05 10.11 8.94
CA GLU A 525 51.11 10.53 8.01
C GLU A 525 50.66 11.64 7.07
N GLU A 526 49.43 11.61 6.57
CA GLU A 526 48.93 12.56 5.57
C GLU A 526 48.12 13.71 6.18
N GLY A 527 47.67 13.58 7.44
CA GLY A 527 46.78 14.55 8.10
C GLY A 527 45.40 14.64 7.45
N ARG A 528 44.99 13.60 6.69
CA ARG A 528 43.71 13.56 5.97
C ARG A 528 42.68 12.73 6.73
N SER A 529 41.40 13.08 6.57
CA SER A 529 40.32 12.21 7.03
C SER A 529 40.48 10.81 6.44
N PRO A 530 40.27 9.74 7.23
CA PRO A 530 40.27 8.37 6.72
C PRO A 530 39.36 8.20 5.50
N GLY A 531 39.89 7.62 4.43
CA GLY A 531 39.15 7.25 3.23
C GLY A 531 40.03 6.37 2.33
N ALA A 532 39.58 5.15 2.02
CA ALA A 532 40.34 4.22 1.19
C ALA A 532 39.82 4.24 -0.25
N GLU A 533 40.61 4.73 -1.21
CA GLU A 533 40.26 4.62 -2.64
C GLU A 533 40.01 3.14 -3.01
N GLY A 534 38.81 2.84 -3.53
CA GLY A 534 38.44 1.50 -4.00
C GLY A 534 38.03 0.47 -2.93
N GLY A 535 37.94 0.84 -1.64
CA GLY A 535 37.48 -0.03 -0.55
C GLY A 535 36.10 0.32 0.02
N ILE A 536 35.59 -0.48 0.96
CA ILE A 536 34.27 -0.29 1.63
C ILE A 536 34.13 1.05 2.40
N LEU A 537 35.25 1.75 2.54
CA LEU A 537 35.42 3.01 3.26
C LEU A 537 35.75 4.18 2.32
N SER A 538 35.49 4.05 1.01
CA SER A 538 35.80 5.06 -0.01
C SER A 538 34.77 6.20 -0.03
N TYR A 539 34.66 6.93 1.08
CA TYR A 539 33.78 8.10 1.15
C TYR A 539 34.59 9.36 1.41
N ASP A 540 34.23 10.43 0.70
CA ASP A 540 34.70 11.75 1.05
C ASP A 540 34.16 12.15 2.44
N TRP A 541 34.99 12.83 3.24
CA TRP A 541 34.61 13.22 4.60
C TRP A 541 33.35 14.09 4.66
N TYR A 542 33.07 14.86 3.60
CA TYR A 542 31.90 15.72 3.47
C TYR A 542 30.68 15.01 2.86
N ASN A 543 30.82 13.77 2.38
CA ASN A 543 29.76 12.98 1.76
C ASN A 543 29.91 11.49 2.10
N THR A 544 29.88 11.20 3.40
CA THR A 544 30.00 9.83 3.93
C THR A 544 28.73 9.43 4.67
N PRO A 545 28.26 8.19 4.50
CA PRO A 545 27.16 7.66 5.32
C PRO A 545 27.63 7.36 6.76
N ASN A 546 28.94 7.30 7.00
CA ASN A 546 29.50 6.88 8.27
C ASN A 546 29.44 8.04 9.28
N ARG A 547 28.60 7.88 10.31
CA ARG A 547 28.47 8.81 11.44
C ARG A 547 29.24 8.33 12.68
N ARG A 548 29.52 7.03 12.75
CA ARG A 548 30.25 6.37 13.84
C ARG A 548 31.56 5.79 13.30
N PHE A 549 32.64 6.01 14.04
CA PHE A 549 33.99 5.58 13.69
C PHE A 549 34.46 4.47 14.62
N LEU A 550 33.67 3.40 14.74
CA LEU A 550 33.95 2.31 15.66
C LEU A 550 35.04 1.37 15.14
N SER A 551 35.81 0.81 16.08
CA SER A 551 36.75 -0.27 15.84
C SER A 551 36.19 -1.63 16.28
N ILE A 552 36.91 -2.71 15.94
CA ILE A 552 36.61 -4.05 16.48
C ILE A 552 36.64 -4.03 18.01
N LEU A 553 37.61 -3.33 18.59
CA LEU A 553 37.76 -3.25 20.04
C LEU A 553 36.60 -2.47 20.70
N ASP A 554 36.16 -1.37 20.09
CA ASP A 554 35.02 -0.60 20.61
C ASP A 554 33.74 -1.44 20.65
N TRP A 555 33.49 -2.25 19.62
CA TRP A 555 32.34 -3.18 19.60
C TRP A 555 32.44 -4.26 20.69
N GLN A 556 33.63 -4.82 20.90
CA GLN A 556 33.85 -5.82 21.95
C GLN A 556 33.62 -5.23 23.35
N ILE A 557 34.09 -4.01 23.59
CA ILE A 557 33.85 -3.27 24.84
C ILE A 557 32.35 -3.01 25.01
N PHE A 558 31.69 -2.49 23.98
CA PHE A 558 30.25 -2.24 23.99
C PHE A 558 29.46 -3.51 24.34
N CYS A 559 29.79 -4.65 23.72
CA CYS A 559 29.12 -5.92 24.03
C CYS A 559 29.35 -6.35 25.49
N ALA A 560 30.58 -6.25 25.99
CA ALA A 560 30.90 -6.61 27.37
C ALA A 560 30.17 -5.73 28.39
N GLU A 561 30.13 -4.41 28.18
CA GLU A 561 29.43 -3.46 29.05
C GLU A 561 27.90 -3.70 29.08
N ARG A 562 27.34 -4.28 28.02
CA ARG A 562 25.91 -4.58 27.89
C ARG A 562 25.52 -6.03 28.13
N ASN A 563 26.46 -6.85 28.59
CA ASN A 563 26.25 -8.29 28.78
C ASN A 563 25.74 -8.98 27.51
N ILE A 564 26.21 -8.54 26.34
CA ILE A 564 25.91 -9.16 25.05
C ILE A 564 26.96 -10.25 24.79
N THR A 565 26.48 -11.47 24.53
CA THR A 565 27.35 -12.60 24.22
C THR A 565 27.66 -12.62 22.73
N ILE A 566 28.95 -12.52 22.39
CA ILE A 566 29.44 -12.75 21.01
C ILE A 566 29.69 -14.24 20.84
N HIS A 567 28.94 -14.88 19.94
CA HIS A 567 29.07 -16.32 19.65
C HIS A 567 30.13 -16.61 18.59
N ARG A 568 30.26 -15.72 17.61
CA ARG A 568 31.20 -15.85 16.50
C ARG A 568 31.59 -14.47 15.97
N HIS A 569 32.84 -14.32 15.58
CA HIS A 569 33.31 -13.16 14.83
C HIS A 569 34.08 -13.62 13.58
N LEU A 570 34.00 -12.83 12.53
CA LEU A 570 34.85 -12.92 11.34
C LEU A 570 35.44 -11.54 11.11
N PHE A 571 36.76 -11.46 11.03
CA PHE A 571 37.46 -10.21 10.71
C PHE A 571 38.02 -10.35 9.31
N LEU A 572 37.68 -9.42 8.43
CA LEU A 572 37.94 -9.55 7.00
C LEU A 572 38.93 -8.48 6.54
N ASN A 573 39.76 -8.86 5.57
CA ASN A 573 40.43 -7.93 4.69
C ASN A 573 39.80 -8.10 3.30
N ASN A 574 38.93 -7.17 2.92
CA ASN A 574 38.20 -7.25 1.65
C ASN A 574 39.10 -7.01 0.45
N GLU A 575 40.20 -6.25 0.60
CA GLU A 575 41.16 -6.07 -0.50
C GLU A 575 41.92 -7.37 -0.84
N GLN A 576 42.09 -8.27 0.13
CA GLN A 576 42.84 -9.51 0.00
C GLN A 576 41.96 -10.77 -0.04
N HIS A 577 40.63 -10.61 0.11
CA HIS A 577 39.65 -11.71 0.26
C HIS A 577 40.04 -12.74 1.32
N GLN A 578 40.47 -12.26 2.49
CA GLN A 578 40.99 -13.12 3.55
C GLN A 578 40.38 -12.83 4.91
N ILE A 579 40.27 -13.89 5.72
CA ILE A 579 39.97 -13.80 7.14
C ILE A 579 41.25 -13.50 7.90
N VAL A 580 41.23 -12.44 8.71
CA VAL A 580 42.36 -11.96 9.49
C VAL A 580 42.25 -12.47 10.93
N SER A 581 43.26 -13.20 11.39
CA SER A 581 43.34 -13.70 12.76
C SER A 581 44.41 -13.01 13.60
N ASN A 582 45.49 -12.53 12.97
CA ASN A 582 46.58 -11.85 13.66
C ASN A 582 46.35 -10.34 13.72
N ASP A 583 46.23 -9.81 14.94
CA ASP A 583 45.90 -8.40 15.23
C ASP A 583 44.77 -7.86 14.32
N PRO A 584 43.56 -8.43 14.40
CA PRO A 584 42.47 -8.09 13.49
C PRO A 584 42.05 -6.63 13.62
N ASN A 585 42.16 -6.02 14.81
CA ASN A 585 41.83 -4.61 14.99
C ASN A 585 42.74 -3.69 14.15
N LEU A 586 43.98 -4.09 13.88
CA LEU A 586 44.91 -3.38 13.01
C LEU A 586 44.80 -3.80 11.53
N ASN A 587 44.60 -5.10 11.28
CA ASN A 587 44.82 -5.70 9.95
C ASN A 587 43.54 -6.03 9.16
N ALA A 588 42.36 -5.98 9.80
CA ALA A 588 41.07 -6.16 9.14
C ALA A 588 40.43 -4.80 8.82
N ASP A 589 39.83 -4.68 7.64
CA ASP A 589 39.06 -3.49 7.23
C ASP A 589 37.58 -3.58 7.65
N MET A 590 37.12 -4.77 8.04
CA MET A 590 35.73 -5.04 8.39
C MET A 590 35.62 -6.13 9.45
N ALA A 591 34.53 -6.11 10.21
CA ALA A 591 34.12 -7.19 11.09
C ALA A 591 32.67 -7.62 10.82
N ILE A 592 32.41 -8.91 11.04
CA ILE A 592 31.08 -9.51 11.10
C ILE A 592 30.96 -10.24 12.43
N CYS A 593 29.92 -9.95 13.20
CA CYS A 593 29.71 -10.50 14.53
C CYS A 593 28.33 -11.16 14.64
N VAL A 594 28.28 -12.40 15.14
CA VAL A 594 27.06 -13.08 15.57
C VAL A 594 26.94 -12.95 17.07
N PHE A 595 25.82 -12.42 17.54
CA PHE A 595 25.63 -12.10 18.96
C PHE A 595 24.20 -12.33 19.43
N SER A 596 24.01 -12.48 20.74
CA SER A 596 22.70 -12.49 21.39
C SER A 596 22.82 -11.97 22.83
N ARG A 597 21.67 -11.78 23.48
CA ARG A 597 21.61 -11.76 24.94
C ARG A 597 21.79 -13.16 25.51
#